data_AF-A0A7Y5RUK3-F1
#
_entry.id   AF-A0A7Y5RUK3-F1
#
_cell.length_a   1.000
_cell.length_b   1.000
_cell.length_c   1.000
_cell.angle_alpha   90.00
_cell.angle_beta   90.00
_cell.angle_gamma   90.00
#
_symmetry.space_group_name_H-M   'P 1'
#
loop_
_entity.id
_entity.type
_entity.pdbx_description
1 polymer ?
#
loop_
_entity_poly.entity_id
_entity_poly.type
_entity_poly.pdbx_seq_one_letter_code
_entity_poly.pdbx_strand_id
1 'polypeptide(L)'
;MALDLAALVLAHVDSPALCDRMRDLYARLDAEIASHAPVCTNRGECCHFDTYGHLLFVTPVELAYFVTGVRRNGRGAVGNGGGPPDETTQPAERCDPADVAHASTADARTAQRTLPLMAGTERICPYQIGGRCTARDHRPIGCRIFYCDPSAQAWQSDVFEKYLAELKQIGAELGVEYRFVEWVSALEAVLPPGVDR
;
A
#
# COMPACT_ATOMS: atom_id res chain seq x y z
N MET A 1 8.28 -6.39 18.78
CA MET A 1 7.51 -5.34 18.06
C MET A 1 7.34 -5.67 16.58
N ALA A 2 8.39 -5.83 15.77
CA ALA A 2 8.24 -6.14 14.34
C ALA A 2 7.48 -7.46 14.05
N LEU A 3 7.81 -8.55 14.77
CA LEU A 3 7.10 -9.84 14.66
C LEU A 3 5.60 -9.74 14.98
N ASP A 4 5.25 -8.84 15.88
CA ASP A 4 3.89 -8.65 16.36
C ASP A 4 3.07 -7.80 15.37
N LEU A 5 3.67 -6.79 14.75
CA LEU A 5 3.05 -6.09 13.60
C LEU A 5 2.82 -7.04 12.42
N ALA A 6 3.82 -7.86 12.07
CA ALA A 6 3.71 -8.81 10.97
C ALA A 6 2.57 -9.81 11.19
N ALA A 7 2.49 -10.40 12.39
CA ALA A 7 1.40 -11.32 12.75
C ALA A 7 0.03 -10.63 12.66
N LEU A 8 -0.11 -9.43 13.23
CA LEU A 8 -1.34 -8.64 13.19
C LEU A 8 -1.83 -8.39 11.76
N VAL A 9 -0.92 -7.98 10.88
CA VAL A 9 -1.24 -7.64 9.48
C VAL A 9 -1.55 -8.90 8.68
N LEU A 10 -0.66 -9.90 8.73
CA LEU A 10 -0.77 -11.11 7.91
C LEU A 10 -2.03 -11.93 8.22
N ALA A 11 -2.55 -11.87 9.45
CA ALA A 11 -3.82 -12.49 9.83
C ALA A 11 -5.04 -11.93 9.06
N HIS A 12 -4.92 -10.73 8.49
CA HIS A 12 -6.02 -10.03 7.81
C HIS A 12 -5.78 -9.82 6.31
N VAL A 13 -4.63 -10.25 5.80
CA VAL A 13 -4.36 -10.28 4.36
C VAL A 13 -5.37 -11.19 3.68
N ASP A 14 -5.90 -10.74 2.55
CA ASP A 14 -6.91 -11.41 1.71
C ASP A 14 -8.30 -11.54 2.36
N SER A 15 -8.51 -10.97 3.55
CA SER A 15 -9.82 -10.91 4.19
C SER A 15 -10.83 -10.17 3.30
N PRO A 16 -11.93 -10.84 2.85
CA PRO A 16 -12.93 -10.19 2.01
C PRO A 16 -13.60 -9.01 2.72
N ALA A 17 -13.93 -9.17 4.01
CA ALA A 17 -14.55 -8.11 4.80
C ALA A 17 -13.66 -6.86 4.89
N LEU A 18 -12.34 -7.04 5.09
CA LEU A 18 -11.41 -5.92 5.08
C LEU A 18 -11.32 -5.27 3.69
N CYS A 19 -11.18 -6.08 2.64
CA CYS A 19 -11.07 -5.59 1.27
C CYS A 19 -12.31 -4.79 0.83
N ASP A 20 -13.50 -5.25 1.17
CA ASP A 20 -14.76 -4.57 0.85
C ASP A 20 -14.82 -3.20 1.55
N ARG A 21 -14.55 -3.17 2.85
CA ARG A 21 -14.57 -1.93 3.65
C ARG A 21 -13.51 -0.93 3.19
N MET A 22 -12.32 -1.40 2.83
CA MET A 22 -11.24 -0.55 2.34
C MET A 22 -11.51 -0.01 0.95
N ARG A 23 -12.12 -0.80 0.05
CA ARG A 23 -12.55 -0.32 -1.28
C ARG A 23 -13.60 0.77 -1.15
N ASP A 24 -14.60 0.58 -0.29
CA ASP A 24 -15.65 1.58 -0.07
C ASP A 24 -15.10 2.87 0.55
N LEU A 25 -14.17 2.74 1.52
CA LEU A 25 -13.51 3.89 2.13
C LEU A 25 -12.68 4.67 1.11
N TYR A 26 -11.83 3.98 0.34
CA TYR A 26 -10.98 4.64 -0.65
C TYR A 26 -11.75 5.20 -1.85
N ALA A 27 -12.85 4.59 -2.27
CA ALA A 27 -13.71 5.16 -3.31
C ALA A 27 -14.30 6.52 -2.87
N ARG A 28 -14.75 6.63 -1.61
CA ARG A 28 -15.25 7.89 -1.05
C ARG A 28 -14.14 8.92 -0.90
N LEU A 29 -12.98 8.51 -0.39
CA LEU A 29 -11.80 9.37 -0.27
C LEU A 29 -11.37 9.91 -1.63
N ASP A 30 -11.24 9.05 -2.64
CA ASP A 30 -10.80 9.45 -3.98
C ASP A 30 -11.83 10.40 -4.63
N ALA A 31 -13.13 10.21 -4.38
CA ALA A 31 -14.18 11.13 -4.84
C ALA A 31 -14.11 12.52 -4.15
N GLU A 32 -13.83 12.54 -2.84
CA GLU A 32 -13.67 13.78 -2.08
C GLU A 32 -12.41 14.54 -2.52
N ILE A 33 -11.27 13.85 -2.66
CA ILE A 33 -10.05 14.43 -3.22
C ILE A 33 -10.31 15.00 -4.62
N ALA A 34 -11.02 14.26 -5.48
CA ALA A 34 -11.36 14.73 -6.83
C ALA A 34 -12.20 16.01 -6.82
N SER A 35 -13.07 16.20 -5.82
CA SER A 35 -13.88 17.42 -5.68
C SER A 35 -13.04 18.68 -5.40
N HIS A 36 -11.83 18.52 -4.88
CA HIS A 36 -10.86 19.60 -4.69
C HIS A 36 -10.01 19.87 -5.93
N ALA A 37 -10.07 19.03 -6.97
CA ALA A 37 -9.31 19.11 -8.21
C ALA A 37 -7.80 19.41 -8.02
N PRO A 38 -7.07 18.73 -7.12
CA PRO A 38 -5.68 19.04 -6.85
C PRO A 38 -4.76 18.66 -8.01
N VAL A 39 -3.71 19.46 -8.23
CA VAL A 39 -2.73 19.19 -9.30
C VAL A 39 -1.44 18.61 -8.71
N CYS A 40 -1.08 17.39 -9.13
CA CYS A 40 0.22 16.80 -8.80
C CYS A 40 1.22 17.06 -9.93
N THR A 41 2.18 17.95 -9.69
CA THR A 41 3.31 18.20 -10.61
C THR A 41 4.56 17.38 -10.27
N ASN A 42 4.64 16.86 -9.04
CA ASN A 42 5.84 16.22 -8.50
C ASN A 42 5.98 14.74 -8.86
N ARG A 43 5.03 14.15 -9.60
CA ARG A 43 5.11 12.78 -10.19
C ARG A 43 5.61 11.69 -9.23
N GLY A 44 5.22 11.75 -7.95
CA GLY A 44 5.60 10.75 -6.96
C GLY A 44 7.05 10.86 -6.45
N GLU A 45 7.77 11.93 -6.76
CA GLU A 45 9.08 12.23 -6.15
C GLU A 45 8.95 12.41 -4.62
N CYS A 46 7.79 12.83 -4.11
CA CYS A 46 7.49 12.88 -2.68
C CYS A 46 7.62 11.52 -1.95
N CYS A 47 7.72 10.40 -2.68
CA CYS A 47 8.03 9.08 -2.14
C CYS A 47 9.53 8.85 -1.84
N HIS A 48 10.40 9.79 -2.22
CA HIS A 48 11.81 9.83 -1.81
C HIS A 48 11.90 10.55 -0.46
N PHE A 49 11.53 9.83 0.60
CA PHE A 49 11.22 10.42 1.91
C PHE A 49 12.37 11.22 2.50
N ASP A 50 13.59 10.69 2.44
CA ASP A 50 14.76 11.41 2.98
C ASP A 50 15.12 12.64 2.15
N THR A 51 15.03 12.57 0.81
CA THR A 51 15.28 13.73 -0.08
C THR A 51 14.26 14.85 0.13
N TYR A 52 12.99 14.52 0.35
CA TYR A 52 11.92 15.52 0.52
C TYR A 52 11.57 15.83 1.99
N GLY A 53 12.27 15.22 2.94
CA GLY A 53 12.02 15.38 4.38
C GLY A 53 10.62 14.92 4.80
N HIS A 54 10.05 13.95 4.10
CA HIS A 54 8.71 13.42 4.38
C HIS A 54 8.79 12.17 5.25
N LEU A 55 7.72 11.91 5.99
CA LEU A 55 7.49 10.63 6.67
C LEU A 55 6.09 10.19 6.33
N LEU A 56 5.94 8.92 5.99
CA LEU A 56 4.63 8.31 5.81
C LEU A 56 4.37 7.36 6.97
N PHE A 57 3.20 7.48 7.56
CA PHE A 57 2.72 6.56 8.58
C PHE A 57 1.48 5.84 8.09
N VAL A 58 1.33 4.59 8.52
CA VAL A 58 0.24 3.70 8.10
C VAL A 58 -0.34 2.95 9.27
N THR A 59 -1.59 2.54 9.09
CA THR A 59 -2.28 1.63 10.01
C THR A 59 -2.15 0.16 9.56
N PRO A 60 -2.28 -0.82 10.48
CA PRO A 60 -2.28 -2.24 10.10
C PRO A 60 -3.41 -2.62 9.12
N VAL A 61 -4.57 -1.95 9.20
CA VAL A 61 -5.69 -2.13 8.27
C VAL A 61 -5.26 -1.78 6.84
N GLU A 62 -4.64 -0.62 6.67
CA GLU A 62 -4.12 -0.19 5.36
C GLU A 62 -3.01 -1.11 4.86
N LEU A 63 -2.13 -1.55 5.76
CA LEU A 63 -1.01 -2.41 5.41
C LEU A 63 -1.49 -3.80 4.97
N ALA A 64 -2.51 -4.36 5.60
CA ALA A 64 -3.13 -5.62 5.17
C ALA A 64 -3.74 -5.49 3.77
N TYR A 65 -4.48 -4.40 3.52
CA TYR A 65 -5.04 -4.12 2.19
C TYR A 65 -3.96 -3.92 1.12
N PHE A 66 -2.88 -3.22 1.49
CA PHE A 66 -1.71 -3.03 0.62
C PHE A 66 -1.07 -4.36 0.23
N VAL A 67 -0.77 -5.22 1.22
CA VAL A 67 -0.15 -6.53 1.01
C VAL A 67 -1.03 -7.43 0.13
N THR A 68 -2.35 -7.41 0.32
CA THR A 68 -3.29 -8.09 -0.59
C THR A 68 -3.14 -7.64 -2.03
N GLY A 69 -3.09 -6.33 -2.27
CA GLY A 69 -2.94 -5.77 -3.62
C GLY A 69 -1.64 -6.20 -4.29
N VAL A 70 -0.51 -6.03 -3.61
CA VAL A 70 0.80 -6.34 -4.19
C VAL A 70 1.02 -7.84 -4.39
N ARG A 71 0.45 -8.71 -3.54
CA ARG A 71 0.50 -10.17 -3.74
C ARG A 71 -0.32 -10.63 -4.94
N ARG A 72 -1.47 -10.00 -5.18
CA ARG A 72 -2.33 -10.29 -6.33
C ARG A 72 -1.71 -9.78 -7.63
N ASN A 73 -1.08 -8.60 -7.59
CA ASN A 73 -0.40 -8.01 -8.75
C ASN A 73 1.01 -8.60 -9.00
N GLY A 74 1.65 -9.20 -7.98
CA GLY A 74 2.94 -9.90 -8.07
C GLY A 74 2.88 -11.22 -8.87
N ARG A 75 1.67 -11.75 -9.13
CA ARG A 75 1.45 -12.82 -10.13
C ARG A 75 1.23 -12.29 -11.56
N GLY A 76 1.48 -11.01 -11.78
CA GLY A 76 1.48 -10.35 -13.09
C GLY A 76 0.67 -9.07 -13.08
N ALA A 77 1.33 -7.93 -13.23
CA ALA A 77 0.91 -6.79 -14.07
C ALA A 77 1.77 -5.55 -13.79
N VAL A 78 2.69 -5.25 -14.71
CA VAL A 78 3.02 -3.87 -15.04
C VAL A 78 1.79 -3.28 -15.74
N GLY A 79 0.86 -2.72 -14.97
CA GLY A 79 -0.31 -2.03 -15.49
C GLY A 79 -0.01 -0.54 -15.70
N ASN A 80 0.17 -0.11 -16.94
CA ASN A 80 0.18 1.30 -17.30
C ASN A 80 -1.24 1.89 -17.10
N GLY A 81 -1.54 2.41 -15.91
CA GLY A 81 -2.80 3.08 -15.62
C GLY A 81 -2.71 4.60 -15.83
N GLY A 82 -2.93 5.06 -17.06
CA GLY A 82 -3.11 6.47 -17.39
C GLY A 82 -4.10 6.63 -18.55
N GLY A 83 -5.35 6.95 -18.22
CA GLY A 83 -6.41 7.30 -19.18
C GLY A 83 -7.79 7.40 -18.49
N PRO A 84 -8.68 8.31 -18.92
CA PRO A 84 -9.99 8.55 -18.28
C PRO A 84 -10.96 7.37 -18.53
N PRO A 85 -12.07 7.27 -17.77
CA PRO A 85 -13.01 6.16 -17.93
C PRO A 85 -13.79 6.34 -19.24
N ASP A 86 -13.72 5.34 -20.12
CA ASP A 86 -14.68 5.16 -21.21
C ASP A 86 -15.74 4.14 -20.77
N GLU A 87 -16.97 4.46 -21.13
CA GLU A 87 -18.23 4.09 -20.50
C GLU A 87 -18.83 2.88 -21.22
N THR A 88 -18.42 1.65 -20.91
CA THR A 88 -19.30 0.47 -21.15
C THR A 88 -18.77 -0.79 -20.45
N THR A 89 -19.23 -1.11 -19.23
CA THR A 89 -19.28 -2.50 -18.75
C THR A 89 -20.31 -2.65 -17.63
N GLN A 90 -21.37 -3.41 -17.89
CA GLN A 90 -22.25 -3.99 -16.86
C GLN A 90 -21.71 -5.37 -16.41
N PRO A 91 -22.13 -5.89 -15.24
CA PRO A 91 -21.23 -6.52 -14.26
C PRO A 91 -21.35 -8.05 -14.17
N ALA A 92 -20.55 -8.62 -13.24
CA ALA A 92 -20.55 -9.97 -12.67
C ALA A 92 -19.46 -10.90 -13.29
N GLU A 93 -18.75 -11.84 -12.64
CA GLU A 93 -18.91 -12.68 -11.44
C GLU A 93 -17.51 -13.11 -10.86
N ARG A 94 -17.51 -13.91 -9.79
CA ARG A 94 -16.39 -14.27 -8.86
C ARG A 94 -15.42 -15.38 -9.37
N CYS A 95 -14.42 -15.69 -8.52
CA CYS A 95 -13.56 -16.91 -8.32
C CYS A 95 -13.93 -18.17 -9.15
N ASP A 96 -13.00 -18.98 -9.69
CA ASP A 96 -11.99 -19.80 -9.00
C ASP A 96 -11.05 -20.55 -10.04
N PRO A 97 -10.05 -21.37 -9.63
CA PRO A 97 -8.81 -21.71 -10.36
C PRO A 97 -8.73 -23.11 -10.99
N ALA A 98 -7.75 -23.29 -11.90
CA ALA A 98 -7.06 -24.52 -12.39
C ALA A 98 -6.43 -24.12 -13.75
N ASP A 99 -5.24 -24.48 -14.23
CA ASP A 99 -4.22 -25.49 -13.99
C ASP A 99 -2.90 -24.94 -14.59
N VAL A 100 -1.72 -25.29 -14.05
CA VAL A 100 -0.73 -26.17 -14.69
C VAL A 100 0.59 -26.18 -13.90
N ALA A 101 1.07 -27.39 -13.64
CA ALA A 101 2.33 -27.73 -12.98
C ALA A 101 3.55 -27.66 -13.91
N HIS A 102 4.76 -27.44 -13.37
CA HIS A 102 5.82 -28.47 -13.34
C HIS A 102 7.07 -28.03 -12.56
N ALA A 103 7.73 -29.03 -11.96
CA ALA A 103 8.79 -28.97 -10.96
C ALA A 103 10.20 -28.76 -11.52
N SER A 104 11.16 -28.37 -10.66
CA SER A 104 12.50 -28.97 -10.65
C SER A 104 13.26 -28.69 -9.34
N THR A 105 14.00 -29.71 -8.90
CA THR A 105 14.80 -29.87 -7.68
C THR A 105 16.23 -29.34 -7.82
N ALA A 106 16.79 -28.71 -6.77
CA ALA A 106 18.22 -28.80 -6.46
C ALA A 106 18.52 -28.34 -5.03
N ASP A 107 19.30 -29.17 -4.33
CA ASP A 107 19.70 -29.10 -2.93
C ASP A 107 21.15 -28.56 -2.84
N ALA A 108 21.44 -27.57 -1.98
CA ALA A 108 22.80 -27.28 -1.48
C ALA A 108 22.86 -26.13 -0.44
N ARG A 109 22.82 -26.53 0.83
CA ARG A 109 23.71 -26.16 1.96
C ARG A 109 24.44 -24.78 2.00
N THR A 110 24.28 -24.14 3.16
CA THR A 110 25.28 -23.38 3.94
C THR A 110 25.71 -21.99 3.45
N ALA A 111 25.26 -20.96 4.17
CA ALA A 111 26.16 -20.02 4.88
C ALA A 111 25.36 -19.03 5.73
N GLN A 112 25.38 -19.24 7.05
CA GLN A 112 25.28 -18.14 8.00
C GLN A 112 26.40 -17.14 7.69
N ARG A 113 26.05 -15.93 7.28
CA ARG A 113 26.94 -14.76 7.34
C ARG A 113 26.13 -13.59 7.87
N THR A 114 26.31 -13.30 9.15
CA THR A 114 25.88 -12.07 9.79
C THR A 114 26.50 -10.89 9.03
N LEU A 115 25.68 -10.11 8.34
CA LEU A 115 26.10 -8.91 7.63
C LEU A 115 26.04 -7.70 8.58
N PRO A 116 27.05 -6.82 8.55
CA PRO A 116 27.15 -5.68 9.47
C PRO A 116 26.10 -4.61 9.15
N LEU A 117 25.46 -4.10 10.19
CA LEU A 117 24.52 -2.98 10.15
C LEU A 117 25.27 -1.70 9.72
N MET A 118 25.26 -1.38 8.44
CA MET A 118 25.67 -0.08 7.92
C MET A 118 24.44 0.81 7.84
N ALA A 119 24.35 1.79 8.75
CA ALA A 119 23.40 2.88 8.68
C ALA A 119 23.74 3.76 7.46
N GLY A 120 22.88 3.76 6.45
CA GLY A 120 23.02 4.60 5.25
C GLY A 120 22.32 4.02 4.04
N THR A 121 20.99 4.07 4.00
CA THR A 121 20.22 3.90 2.77
C THR A 121 19.10 4.92 2.80
N GLU A 122 19.08 5.82 1.83
CA GLU A 122 17.99 6.77 1.63
C GLU A 122 16.64 6.02 1.68
N ARG A 123 15.74 6.45 2.55
CA ARG A 123 14.40 5.86 2.68
C ARG A 123 13.57 6.30 1.48
N ILE A 124 13.50 5.40 0.50
CA ILE A 124 12.67 5.54 -0.69
C ILE A 124 11.61 4.45 -0.64
N CYS A 125 10.37 4.79 -1.01
CA CYS A 125 9.33 3.77 -1.15
C CYS A 125 9.72 2.75 -2.24
N PRO A 126 9.80 1.44 -1.94
CA PRO A 126 10.24 0.43 -2.91
C PRO A 126 9.28 0.23 -4.08
N TYR A 127 8.06 0.76 -3.99
CA TYR A 127 7.04 0.72 -5.05
C TYR A 127 7.03 1.99 -5.92
N GLN A 128 7.96 2.94 -5.70
CA GLN A 128 8.23 4.00 -6.65
C GLN A 128 9.21 3.46 -7.69
N ILE A 129 8.72 3.25 -8.91
CA ILE A 129 9.55 2.79 -10.04
C ILE A 129 9.32 3.74 -11.22
N GLY A 130 10.38 4.43 -11.65
CA GLY A 130 10.34 5.29 -12.82
C GLY A 130 9.38 6.47 -12.70
N GLY A 131 9.28 7.09 -11.52
CA GLY A 131 8.38 8.24 -11.29
C GLY A 131 6.90 7.83 -11.19
N ARG A 132 6.61 6.56 -10.90
CA ARG A 132 5.25 6.05 -10.75
C ARG A 132 5.17 5.08 -9.58
N CYS A 133 4.03 5.09 -8.90
CA CYS A 133 3.73 4.09 -7.89
C CYS A 133 3.18 2.83 -8.57
N THR A 134 3.86 1.70 -8.44
CA THR A 134 3.42 0.39 -8.98
C THR A 134 2.31 -0.25 -8.14
N ALA A 135 2.09 0.23 -6.91
CA ALA A 135 1.02 -0.21 -6.02
C ALA A 135 -0.08 0.85 -5.87
N ARG A 136 -0.33 1.64 -6.93
CA ARG A 136 -1.18 2.84 -6.87
C ARG A 136 -2.57 2.55 -6.29
N ASP A 137 -3.23 1.48 -6.71
CA ASP A 137 -4.62 1.20 -6.32
C ASP A 137 -4.78 0.78 -4.86
N HIS A 138 -3.69 0.34 -4.23
CA HIS A 138 -3.67 -0.12 -2.84
C HIS A 138 -2.86 0.78 -1.91
N ARG A 139 -2.39 1.94 -2.41
CA ARG A 139 -1.58 2.88 -1.63
C ARG A 139 -2.29 3.37 -0.36
N PRO A 140 -1.55 3.64 0.73
CA PRO A 140 -2.11 4.17 1.99
C PRO A 140 -2.75 5.55 1.83
N ILE A 141 -3.62 5.93 2.77
CA ILE A 141 -4.32 7.22 2.80
C ILE A 141 -3.36 8.40 2.67
N GLY A 142 -2.23 8.37 3.38
CA GLY A 142 -1.23 9.46 3.34
C GLY A 142 -0.67 9.70 1.94
N CYS A 143 -0.47 8.63 1.14
CA CYS A 143 -0.06 8.77 -0.26
C CYS A 143 -1.19 9.20 -1.20
N ARG A 144 -2.46 8.99 -0.82
CA ARG A 144 -3.61 9.41 -1.63
C ARG A 144 -3.86 10.90 -1.53
N ILE A 145 -3.73 11.40 -0.31
CA ILE A 145 -4.20 12.73 0.07
C ILE A 145 -3.13 13.81 0.02
N PHE A 146 -1.85 13.41 0.04
CA PHE A 146 -0.76 14.36 0.03
C PHE A 146 -0.56 14.95 -1.37
N TYR A 147 -0.65 16.28 -1.47
CA TYR A 147 -0.31 17.03 -2.67
C TYR A 147 0.63 18.18 -2.31
N CYS A 148 1.66 18.40 -3.14
CA CYS A 148 2.55 19.56 -3.01
C CYS A 148 1.89 20.89 -3.43
N ASP A 149 0.67 20.82 -3.98
CA ASP A 149 -0.14 21.97 -4.37
C ASP A 149 -0.48 22.82 -3.12
N PRO A 150 -0.15 24.12 -3.09
CA PRO A 150 -0.52 24.99 -1.98
C PRO A 150 -2.03 25.04 -1.70
N SER A 151 -2.87 24.86 -2.73
CA SER A 151 -4.32 24.79 -2.55
C SER A 151 -4.77 23.56 -1.75
N ALA A 152 -3.94 22.51 -1.71
CA ALA A 152 -4.21 21.31 -0.92
C ALA A 152 -4.09 21.52 0.59
N GLN A 153 -3.27 22.49 1.02
CA GLN A 153 -3.04 22.77 2.44
C GLN A 153 -4.31 23.18 3.19
N ALA A 154 -5.31 23.70 2.48
CA ALA A 154 -6.58 24.13 3.06
C ALA A 154 -7.52 22.98 3.43
N TRP A 155 -7.32 21.76 2.91
CA TRP A 155 -8.27 20.65 3.09
C TRP A 155 -7.63 19.30 3.40
N GLN A 156 -6.38 19.06 3.02
CA GLN A 156 -5.76 17.73 3.13
C GLN A 156 -5.69 17.20 4.56
N SER A 157 -5.49 18.07 5.56
CA SER A 157 -5.45 17.70 6.97
C SER A 157 -6.83 17.26 7.48
N ASP A 158 -7.86 18.04 7.19
CA ASP A 158 -9.24 17.77 7.61
C ASP A 158 -9.75 16.46 6.99
N VAL A 159 -9.48 16.27 5.70
CA VAL A 159 -9.82 15.04 5.00
C VAL A 159 -8.98 13.87 5.55
N PHE A 160 -7.70 14.06 5.87
CA PHE A 160 -6.88 13.00 6.48
C PHE A 160 -7.46 12.55 7.83
N GLU A 161 -7.77 13.50 8.72
CA GLU A 161 -8.31 13.21 10.04
C GLU A 161 -9.66 12.50 9.98
N LYS A 162 -10.56 12.94 9.10
CA LYS A 162 -11.85 12.30 8.84
C LYS A 162 -11.70 10.83 8.47
N TYR A 163 -10.93 10.53 7.43
CA TYR A 163 -10.79 9.15 6.96
C TYR A 163 -9.88 8.30 7.86
N LEU A 164 -8.95 8.90 8.61
CA LEU A 164 -8.20 8.19 9.65
C LEU A 164 -9.13 7.73 10.79
N ALA A 165 -10.13 8.53 11.16
CA ALA A 165 -11.14 8.11 12.14
C ALA A 165 -11.94 6.90 11.65
N GLU A 166 -12.31 6.88 10.37
CA GLU A 166 -13.00 5.74 9.76
C GLU A 166 -12.10 4.48 9.67
N LEU A 167 -10.80 4.63 9.37
CA LEU A 167 -9.85 3.52 9.41
C LEU A 167 -9.75 2.90 10.81
N LYS A 168 -9.75 3.73 11.86
CA LYS A 168 -9.77 3.27 13.25
C LYS A 168 -11.05 2.48 13.55
N GLN A 169 -12.20 2.92 13.04
CA GLN A 169 -13.48 2.21 13.18
C GLN A 169 -13.46 0.85 12.47
N ILE A 170 -12.99 0.79 11.22
CA ILE A 170 -12.82 -0.47 10.49
C ILE A 170 -11.92 -1.43 11.26
N GLY A 171 -10.80 -0.94 11.80
CA GLY A 171 -9.91 -1.74 12.63
C GLY A 171 -10.61 -2.31 13.87
N ALA A 172 -11.33 -1.47 14.61
CA ALA A 172 -12.08 -1.89 15.79
C ALA A 172 -13.16 -2.95 15.46
N GLU A 173 -13.91 -2.77 14.38
CA GLU A 173 -14.97 -3.69 13.95
C GLU A 173 -14.44 -5.05 13.48
N LEU A 174 -13.27 -5.06 12.85
CA LEU A 174 -12.63 -6.27 12.31
C LEU A 174 -11.63 -6.92 13.28
N GLY A 175 -11.44 -6.35 14.49
CA GLY A 175 -10.50 -6.87 15.47
C GLY A 175 -9.02 -6.62 15.11
N VAL A 176 -8.75 -5.63 14.26
CA VAL A 176 -7.38 -5.20 13.92
C VAL A 176 -6.95 -4.11 14.90
N GLU A 177 -5.97 -4.43 15.74
CA GLU A 177 -5.38 -3.46 16.68
C GLU A 177 -4.87 -2.21 15.95
N TYR A 178 -5.23 -1.03 16.46
CA TYR A 178 -4.73 0.22 15.90
C TYR A 178 -3.27 0.43 16.28
N ARG A 179 -2.44 0.63 15.26
CA ARG A 179 -1.07 1.12 15.39
C ARG A 179 -0.84 2.20 14.33
N PHE A 180 0.11 3.08 14.60
CA PHE A 180 0.53 4.10 13.65
C PHE A 180 2.03 3.97 13.46
N VAL A 181 2.43 3.31 12.38
CA VAL A 181 3.80 2.85 12.14
C VAL A 181 4.37 3.52 10.91
N GLU A 182 5.67 3.81 10.93
CA GLU A 182 6.35 4.40 9.78
C GLU A 182 6.39 3.40 8.62
N TRP A 183 6.11 3.89 7.41
CA TRP A 183 5.84 3.10 6.22
C TRP A 183 6.97 2.15 5.80
N VAL A 184 8.19 2.66 5.66
CA VAL A 184 9.32 1.84 5.19
C VAL A 184 9.62 0.74 6.20
N SER A 185 9.65 1.09 7.49
CA SER A 185 9.82 0.15 8.59
C SER A 185 8.69 -0.91 8.63
N ALA A 186 7.46 -0.50 8.33
CA ALA A 186 6.31 -1.40 8.29
C ALA A 186 6.40 -2.38 7.12
N LEU A 187 6.80 -1.90 5.93
CA LEU A 187 7.03 -2.75 4.76
C LEU A 187 8.10 -3.82 5.02
N GLU A 188 9.23 -3.44 5.63
CA GLU A 188 10.29 -4.37 5.99
C GLU A 188 9.80 -5.48 6.94
N ALA A 189 8.84 -5.17 7.81
CA ALA A 189 8.25 -6.15 8.72
C ALA A 189 7.29 -7.13 8.04
N VAL A 190 6.51 -6.70 7.04
CA VAL A 190 5.43 -7.52 6.44
C VAL A 190 5.79 -8.13 5.08
N LEU A 191 6.79 -7.57 4.39
CA LEU A 191 7.26 -7.97 3.05
C LEU A 191 8.80 -8.03 3.05
N PRO A 192 9.40 -8.98 3.80
CA PRO A 192 10.84 -9.11 3.85
C PRO A 192 11.42 -9.41 2.46
N PRO A 193 12.66 -8.97 2.15
CA PRO A 193 13.27 -9.15 0.84
C PRO A 193 13.30 -10.62 0.40
N GLY A 194 12.84 -10.89 -0.83
CA GLY A 194 12.69 -12.23 -1.40
C GLY A 194 11.25 -12.63 -1.75
N VAL A 195 10.26 -11.80 -1.39
CA VAL A 195 8.87 -11.93 -1.84
C VAL A 195 8.65 -10.91 -2.96
N ASP A 196 8.52 -11.40 -4.20
CA ASP A 196 8.31 -10.69 -5.48
C ASP A 196 8.26 -9.15 -5.42
N ARG A 197 9.35 -8.51 -5.87
CA ARG A 197 9.42 -7.07 -6.19
C ARG A 197 9.32 -6.87 -7.70
#